data_AF-A0A2U1TCG0-F1
#
_entry.id   AF-A0A2U1TCG0-F1
#
_cell.length_a   1.000
_cell.length_b   1.000
_cell.length_c   1.000
_cell.angle_alpha   90.00
_cell.angle_beta   90.00
_cell.angle_gamma   90.00
#
_symmetry.space_group_name_H-M   'P 1'
#
loop_
_entity.id
_entity.type
_entity.pdbx_description
1 polymer ?
#
loop_
_entity_poly.entity_id
_entity_poly.type
_entity_poly.pdbx_seq_one_letter_code
_entity_poly.pdbx_strand_id
1 'polypeptide(L)'
;MMTLMDSVPGRFRLKTWSKSEHVVDLDQSELIRIPYVVAPAPEMARDSLPAELLRICACTVGHSAIFGLNLSKVGTLAKFRTTSVVESIEIESRSAHDG
;
A
#
# COMPACT_ATOMS: atom_id res chain seq x y z
N MET A 1 10.88 4.73 15.84
CA MET A 1 10.24 5.21 14.59
C MET A 1 10.26 4.05 13.61
N MET A 2 9.12 3.65 13.05
CA MET A 2 9.02 2.44 12.22
C MET A 2 9.09 2.81 10.73
N THR A 3 9.91 2.08 9.98
CA THR A 3 10.12 2.22 8.53
C THR A 3 9.91 0.88 7.87
N LEU A 4 9.19 0.86 6.76
CA LEU A 4 9.02 -0.32 5.91
C LEU A 4 9.96 -0.22 4.71
N MET A 5 10.68 -1.30 4.44
CA MET A 5 11.60 -1.45 3.31
C MET A 5 11.18 -2.67 2.50
N ASP A 6 11.52 -2.68 1.22
CA ASP A 6 11.25 -3.78 0.29
C ASP A 6 12.03 -5.07 0.61
N SER A 7 13.11 -4.98 1.40
CA SER A 7 13.92 -6.12 1.82
C SER A 7 13.28 -6.99 2.92
N VAL A 8 12.14 -6.59 3.49
CA VAL A 8 11.49 -7.32 4.59
C VAL A 8 10.34 -8.16 4.02
N PRO A 9 10.29 -9.48 4.25
CA PRO A 9 9.17 -10.30 3.79
C PRO A 9 7.91 -10.04 4.62
N GLY A 10 6.77 -10.42 4.05
CA GLY A 10 5.48 -10.38 4.73
C GLY A 10 4.53 -9.31 4.22
N ARG A 11 3.39 -9.24 4.90
CA ARG A 11 2.27 -8.38 4.56
C ARG A 11 2.04 -7.35 5.65
N PHE A 12 1.89 -6.10 5.25
CA PHE A 12 1.84 -4.96 6.15
C PHE A 12 0.61 -4.12 5.85
N ARG A 13 -0.08 -3.68 6.90
CA ARG A 13 -1.16 -2.70 6.80
C ARG A 13 -0.65 -1.34 7.24
N LEU A 14 -0.82 -0.35 6.37
CA LEU A 14 -0.47 1.03 6.62
C LEU A 14 -1.74 1.84 6.76
N LYS A 15 -1.87 2.56 7.86
CA LYS A 15 -2.93 3.54 8.04
C LYS A 15 -2.38 4.93 7.77
N THR A 16 -3.13 5.76 7.07
CA THR A 16 -2.73 7.14 6.77
C THR A 16 -3.65 8.16 7.43
N TRP A 17 -3.24 9.42 7.54
CA TRP A 17 -4.05 10.48 8.15
C TRP A 17 -5.38 10.75 7.44
N SER A 18 -5.49 10.45 6.14
CA SER A 18 -6.77 10.49 5.42
C SER A 18 -7.70 9.33 5.78
N LYS A 19 -7.30 8.50 6.76
CA LYS A 19 -7.93 7.26 7.19
C LYS A 19 -7.99 6.16 6.13
N SER A 20 -7.44 6.41 4.94
CA SER A 20 -7.20 5.36 3.94
C SER A 20 -6.17 4.38 4.46
N GLU A 21 -6.38 3.10 4.16
CA GLU A 21 -5.44 2.03 4.46
C GLU A 21 -4.74 1.57 3.18
N HIS A 22 -3.52 1.07 3.32
CA HIS A 22 -2.79 0.43 2.25
C HIS A 22 -2.30 -0.93 2.76
N VAL A 23 -2.57 -1.98 2.00
CA VAL A 23 -2.01 -3.30 2.25
C VAL A 23 -0.83 -3.46 1.30
N VAL A 24 0.36 -3.60 1.87
CA VAL A 24 1.61 -3.86 1.17
C VAL A 24 1.96 -5.32 1.39
N ASP A 25 1.82 -6.14 0.36
CA ASP A 25 2.21 -7.55 0.38
C ASP A 25 3.57 -7.69 -0.32
N LEU A 26 4.65 -7.78 0.47
CA LEU A 26 6.01 -7.92 -0.06
C LEU A 26 6.31 -9.36 -0.48
N ASP A 27 5.53 -10.34 -0.03
CA ASP A 27 5.65 -11.72 -0.51
C ASP A 27 5.16 -11.85 -1.95
N GLN A 28 4.11 -11.11 -2.31
CA GLN A 28 3.50 -11.12 -3.64
C GLN A 28 3.90 -9.92 -4.51
N SER A 29 4.65 -8.96 -3.97
CA SER A 29 4.97 -7.70 -4.62
C SER A 29 3.70 -6.94 -5.05
N GLU A 30 2.76 -6.76 -4.12
CA GLU A 30 1.48 -6.10 -4.38
C GLU A 30 1.22 -4.93 -3.41
N LEU A 31 0.50 -3.94 -3.92
CA LEU A 31 -0.07 -2.84 -3.15
C LEU A 31 -1.58 -2.76 -3.41
N ILE A 32 -2.38 -2.84 -2.36
CA ILE A 32 -3.82 -2.60 -2.40
C ILE A 32 -4.10 -1.33 -1.60
N ARG A 33 -4.91 -0.42 -2.13
CA ARG A 33 -5.45 0.69 -1.34
C ARG A 33 -6.88 0.39 -0.95
N ILE A 34 -7.18 0.54 0.33
CA ILE A 34 -8.53 0.48 0.89
C ILE A 34 -8.92 1.92 1.24
N PRO A 35 -9.76 2.59 0.44
CA PRO A 35 -10.14 3.97 0.70
C PRO A 35 -11.01 4.06 1.95
N TYR A 36 -10.91 5.17 2.68
CA TYR A 36 -11.88 5.50 3.71
C TYR A 36 -13.12 6.11 3.05
N VAL A 37 -14.25 5.38 3.08
CA VAL A 37 -15.51 5.80 2.44
C VAL A 37 -16.46 6.32 3.51
N VAL A 38 -16.77 7.64 3.50
CA VAL A 38 -17.70 8.28 4.46
C VAL A 38 -19.08 8.55 3.86
N ALA A 39 -19.18 8.55 2.54
CA ALA A 39 -20.35 8.74 1.68
C ALA A 39 -19.89 8.33 0.26
N PRO A 40 -20.73 8.24 -0.80
CA PRO A 40 -20.22 7.80 -2.11
C PRO A 40 -19.18 8.80 -2.64
N ALA A 41 -17.91 8.49 -2.37
CA ALA A 41 -16.76 9.15 -2.92
C ALA A 41 -16.53 8.58 -4.32
N PRO A 42 -16.03 9.37 -5.28
CA PRO A 42 -15.67 8.83 -6.58
C PRO A 42 -14.62 7.73 -6.37
N GLU A 43 -15.01 6.48 -6.63
CA GLU A 43 -14.11 5.33 -6.60
C GLU A 43 -12.99 5.57 -7.61
N MET A 44 -11.73 5.59 -7.15
CA MET A 44 -10.63 5.53 -8.11
C MET A 44 -10.64 4.15 -8.74
N ALA A 45 -10.40 4.05 -10.05
CA ALA A 45 -10.50 2.81 -10.84
C ALA A 45 -9.63 1.61 -10.37
N ARG A 46 -8.85 1.76 -9.29
CA ARG A 46 -8.02 0.69 -8.68
C ARG A 46 -8.12 0.63 -7.16
N ASP A 47 -9.07 1.34 -6.55
CA ASP A 47 -9.32 1.13 -5.12
C ASP A 47 -9.82 -0.30 -4.92
N SER A 48 -9.35 -0.94 -3.86
CA SER A 48 -9.61 -2.35 -3.54
C SER A 48 -9.07 -3.39 -4.55
N LEU A 49 -8.32 -2.97 -5.57
CA LEU A 49 -7.65 -3.86 -6.53
C LEU A 49 -6.13 -3.88 -6.30
N PRO A 50 -5.47 -5.04 -6.41
CA PRO A 50 -4.01 -5.13 -6.30
C PRO A 50 -3.34 -4.43 -7.48
N ALA A 51 -2.29 -3.67 -7.17
CA ALA A 51 -1.34 -3.14 -8.13
C ALA A 51 0.04 -3.74 -7.86
N GLU A 52 0.75 -4.15 -8.91
CA GLU A 52 2.11 -4.66 -8.79
C GLU A 52 3.04 -3.57 -8.22
N LEU A 53 3.65 -3.88 -7.09
CA LEU A 53 4.60 -3.06 -6.36
C LEU A 53 6.01 -3.38 -6.84
N LEU A 54 6.65 -2.40 -7.47
CA LEU A 54 8.01 -2.54 -7.97
C LEU A 54 9.06 -2.24 -6.90
N ARG A 55 8.78 -1.25 -6.03
CA ARG A 55 9.66 -0.84 -4.92
C ARG A 55 8.97 0.07 -3.92
N ILE A 56 9.49 0.08 -2.69
CA ILE A 56 9.19 1.10 -1.70
C ILE A 56 10.26 2.19 -1.77
N CYS A 57 9.88 3.41 -2.19
CA CYS A 57 10.83 4.52 -2.26
C CYS A 57 10.99 5.23 -0.92
N ALA A 58 9.90 5.34 -0.16
CA ALA A 58 9.87 5.89 1.18
C ALA A 58 8.64 5.36 1.91
N CYS A 59 8.78 4.91 3.15
CA CYS A 59 7.66 4.51 3.98
C CYS A 59 8.04 4.53 5.46
N THR A 60 7.78 5.65 6.12
CA THR A 60 8.11 5.84 7.53
C THR A 60 6.93 6.50 8.25
N VAL A 61 6.59 6.02 9.44
CA VAL A 61 5.58 6.64 10.30
C VAL A 61 5.91 8.12 10.51
N GLY A 62 4.92 9.00 10.35
CA GLY A 62 5.09 10.46 10.43
C GLY A 62 5.45 11.14 9.11
N HIS A 63 5.65 10.39 8.01
CA HIS A 63 5.93 10.94 6.69
C HIS A 63 4.98 10.36 5.63
N SER A 64 4.84 11.04 4.49
CA SER A 64 4.17 10.46 3.32
C SER A 64 4.95 9.26 2.79
N ALA A 65 4.24 8.19 2.43
CA ALA A 65 4.84 7.06 1.74
C ALA A 65 4.88 7.30 0.23
N ILE A 66 5.87 6.71 -0.44
CA ILE A 66 6.08 6.77 -1.88
C ILE A 66 6.34 5.35 -2.38
N PHE A 67 5.46 4.86 -3.25
CA PHE A 67 5.54 3.53 -3.84
C PHE A 67 5.76 3.63 -5.35
N GLY A 68 6.68 2.83 -5.88
CA GLY A 68 6.81 2.62 -7.33
C GLY A 68 5.91 1.47 -7.75
N LEU A 69 4.95 1.74 -8.63
CA LEU A 69 3.97 0.75 -9.08
C LEU A 69 4.06 0.51 -10.58
N ASN A 70 3.85 -0.73 -11.00
CA ASN A 70 3.57 -1.03 -12.39
C ASN A 70 2.08 -0.82 -12.64
N LEU A 71 1.74 0.29 -13.30
CA LEU A 71 0.35 0.60 -13.66
C LEU A 71 0.04 0.29 -15.14
N SER A 72 0.96 -0.35 -15.86
CA SER A 72 0.92 -0.48 -17.32
C SER A 72 0.15 -1.71 -17.79
N LYS A 73 -0.74 -1.54 -18.76
CA LYS A 73 -0.94 -2.54 -19.81
C LYS A 73 0.16 -2.29 -20.86
N VAL A 74 1.27 -3.00 -20.75
CA VAL A 74 2.40 -3.01 -21.71
C VAL A 74 3.11 -1.66 -21.91
N GLY A 75 4.36 -1.56 -21.43
CA GLY A 75 5.33 -0.56 -21.91
C GLY A 75 5.38 0.82 -21.23
N THR A 76 4.54 1.14 -20.25
CA THR A 76 4.64 2.43 -19.52
C THR A 76 5.64 2.36 -18.37
N LEU A 77 6.38 3.46 -18.19
CA LEU A 77 7.28 3.71 -17.06
C LEU A 77 6.55 3.53 -15.72
N ALA A 78 7.27 3.01 -14.72
CA ALA A 78 6.79 2.90 -13.34
C ALA A 78 6.15 4.22 -12.89
N LYS A 79 4.93 4.14 -12.35
CA LYS A 79 4.24 5.30 -11.79
C LYS A 79 4.48 5.34 -10.30
N PHE A 80 4.87 6.52 -9.79
CA PHE A 80 4.99 6.74 -8.36
C PHE A 80 3.64 7.13 -7.77
N ARG A 81 3.29 6.52 -6.64
CA ARG A 81 2.13 6.89 -5.85
C ARG A 81 2.58 7.42 -4.51
N THR A 82 2.15 8.63 -4.18
CA THR A 82 2.38 9.27 -2.89
C THR A 82 1.12 9.19 -2.04
N THR A 83 1.26 8.81 -0.77
CA THR A 83 0.16 8.78 0.20
C THR A 83 0.12 10.04 1.05
N SER A 84 -0.98 10.23 1.79
CA SER A 84 -0.96 11.08 2.99
C SER A 84 0.02 10.52 4.04
N VAL A 85 0.33 11.31 5.06
CA VAL A 85 1.22 10.91 6.17
C VAL A 85 0.79 9.56 6.76
N VAL A 86 1.76 8.66 6.91
CA VAL A 86 1.59 7.34 7.54
C VAL A 86 1.42 7.53 9.05
N GLU A 87 0.30 7.04 9.57
CA GLU A 87 -0.08 7.04 10.99
C GLU A 87 0.49 5.81 11.70
N SER A 88 0.36 4.63 11.09
CA SER A 88 0.86 3.36 11.62
C SER A 88 1.28 2.40 10.51
N ILE A 89 2.16 1.47 10.86
CA ILE A 89 2.54 0.32 10.04
C ILE A 89 2.39 -0.90 10.95
N GLU A 90 1.56 -1.85 10.55
CA GLU A 90 1.25 -3.05 11.32
C GLU A 90 1.57 -4.29 10.47
N ILE A 91 2.11 -5.33 11.10
CA ILE A 91 2.26 -6.63 10.44
C ILE A 91 0.86 -7.23 10.37
N GLU A 92 0.39 -7.51 9.16
CA GLU A 92 -0.85 -8.25 8.96
C GLU A 92 -0.51 -9.73 9.09
N SER A 93 -0.65 -10.26 10.31
CA SER A 93 -0.58 -11.71 10.54
C SER A 93 -1.52 -12.39 9.55
N ARG A 94 -1.00 -13.34 8.74
CA ARG A 94 -1.88 -14.21 7.96
C ARG A 94 -2.89 -14.79 8.93
N SER A 95 -4.17 -14.42 8.80
CA SER A 95 -5.22 -15.15 9.50
C SER A 95 -5.07 -16.59 9.04
N ALA A 96 -4.67 -17.46 9.96
CA ALA A 96 -4.79 -18.89 9.80
C ALA A 96 -6.31 -19.17 9.71
N HIS A 97 -6.84 -19.12 8.50
CA HIS A 97 -8.16 -19.61 8.18
C HIS A 97 -7.98 -20.60 7.04
N ASP A 98 -7.39 -21.74 7.39
CA ASP A 98 -7.73 -23.03 6.81
C ASP A 98 -7.17 -24.13 7.73
N GLY A 99 -8.07 -24.91 8.33
CA GLY A 99 -7.82 -25.96 9.30
C GLY A 99 -9.13 -26.41 9.93
#